data_AF-A0A847ZCJ7-F1
#
_entry.id   AF-A0A847ZCJ7-F1
#
_cell.length_a   1.000
_cell.length_b   1.000
_cell.length_c   1.000
_cell.angle_alpha   90.00
_cell.angle_beta   90.00
_cell.angle_gamma   90.00
#
_symmetry.space_group_name_H-M   'P 1'
#
loop_
_entity.id
_entity.type
_entity.pdbx_description
1 polymer ?
#
loop_
_entity_poly.entity_id
_entity_poly.type
_entity_poly.pdbx_seq_one_letter_code
_entity_poly.pdbx_strand_id
1 'polypeptide(L)'
;MKNTKPMECLRCGRCCLADFTAYATEEDIRRWKAEGRDDILEVLERGQAFWEGDRLMSRESGTPLAGCRFFAFDGERYFCAIHETRPAVCRLYEPGSSEICPQHSRLGKENPRKRIRG
;
A
#
# COMPACT_ATOMS: atom_id res chain seq x y z
N MET A 1 -26.38 10.43 13.31
CA MET A 1 -25.24 10.14 12.42
C MET A 1 -23.95 10.19 13.23
N LYS A 2 -23.09 9.17 13.17
CA LYS A 2 -21.78 9.24 13.84
C LYS A 2 -20.90 10.20 13.03
N ASN A 3 -20.42 11.24 13.69
CA ASN A 3 -19.52 12.24 13.14
C ASN A 3 -18.11 11.63 13.06
N THR A 4 -17.89 10.71 12.13
CA THR A 4 -16.58 10.08 11.93
C THR A 4 -15.74 10.97 11.02
N LYS A 5 -15.01 11.91 11.62
CA LYS A 5 -13.92 12.61 10.94
C LYS A 5 -12.98 11.55 10.35
N PRO A 6 -12.58 11.65 9.07
CA PRO A 6 -11.65 10.69 8.48
C PRO A 6 -10.34 10.68 9.29
N MET A 7 -9.85 9.48 9.61
CA MET A 7 -8.56 9.33 10.29
C MET A 7 -7.45 9.81 9.37
N GLU A 8 -6.51 10.59 9.91
CA GLU A 8 -5.38 11.10 9.15
C GLU A 8 -4.29 10.02 9.01
N CYS A 9 -3.57 10.03 7.90
CA CYS A 9 -2.47 9.09 7.68
C CYS A 9 -1.27 9.47 8.56
N LEU A 10 -0.83 8.54 9.42
CA LEU A 10 0.36 8.73 10.28
C LEU A 10 1.69 8.77 9.52
N ARG A 11 1.69 8.57 8.20
CA ARG A 11 2.93 8.48 7.40
C ARG A 11 3.93 7.45 7.95
N CYS A 12 3.41 6.32 8.46
CA CYS A 12 4.18 5.26 9.10
C CYS A 12 4.87 4.28 8.13
N GLY A 13 4.57 4.34 6.83
CA GLY A 13 5.21 3.51 5.81
C GLY A 13 4.74 2.05 5.71
N ARG A 14 3.96 1.54 6.66
CA ARG A 14 3.64 0.10 6.75
C ARG A 14 2.88 -0.46 5.54
N CYS A 15 1.95 0.30 4.96
CA CYS A 15 1.28 -0.09 3.72
C CYS A 15 2.20 -0.03 2.49
N CYS A 16 3.24 0.80 2.51
CA CYS A 16 4.23 0.87 1.44
C CYS A 16 5.19 -0.32 1.50
N LEU A 17 5.52 -0.83 2.69
CA LEU A 17 6.33 -2.05 2.85
C LEU A 17 5.64 -3.32 2.31
N ALA A 18 4.31 -3.32 2.21
CA ALA A 18 3.55 -4.42 1.62
C ALA A 18 3.53 -4.41 0.07
N ASP A 19 4.24 -3.48 -0.55
CA ASP A 19 4.34 -3.27 -2.00
C ASP A 19 3.01 -3.34 -2.77
N PHE A 20 2.04 -2.51 -2.37
CA PHE A 20 0.76 -2.43 -3.06
C PHE A 20 0.87 -1.97 -4.52
N THR A 21 2.01 -1.44 -4.94
CA THR A 21 2.22 -1.00 -6.33
C THR A 21 2.29 -2.20 -7.29
N ALA A 22 2.63 -3.39 -6.79
CA ALA A 22 2.52 -4.64 -7.54
C ALA A 22 1.07 -4.95 -7.99
N TYR A 23 0.06 -4.32 -7.38
CA TYR A 23 -1.36 -4.45 -7.76
C TYR A 23 -1.87 -3.27 -8.60
N ALA A 24 -0.97 -2.52 -9.26
CA ALA A 24 -1.37 -1.49 -10.22
C ALA A 24 -2.26 -2.09 -11.32
N THR A 25 -3.38 -1.42 -11.60
CA THR A 25 -4.35 -1.88 -12.60
C THR A 25 -3.97 -1.41 -14.00
N GLU A 26 -4.55 -2.01 -15.04
CA GLU A 26 -4.40 -1.49 -16.43
C GLU A 26 -4.83 -0.02 -16.54
N GLU A 27 -5.83 0.39 -15.76
CA GLU A 27 -6.29 1.77 -15.72
C GLU A 27 -5.26 2.72 -15.08
N ASP A 28 -4.52 2.25 -14.08
CA ASP A 28 -3.38 2.99 -13.53
C ASP A 28 -2.27 3.14 -14.56
N ILE A 29 -1.94 2.06 -15.28
CA ILE A 29 -0.93 2.07 -16.35
C ILE A 29 -1.35 3.02 -17.48
N ARG A 30 -2.61 2.96 -17.92
CA ARG A 30 -3.15 3.82 -18.97
C ARG A 30 -3.11 5.29 -18.57
N ARG A 31 -3.44 5.59 -17.31
CA ARG A 31 -3.35 6.94 -16.75
C ARG A 31 -1.90 7.43 -16.75
N TRP A 32 -0.95 6.65 -16.24
CA TRP A 32 0.47 7.04 -16.22
C TRP A 32 1.04 7.30 -17.61
N LYS A 33 0.66 6.49 -18.61
CA LYS A 33 0.99 6.76 -20.02
C LYS A 33 0.43 8.09 -20.51
N ALA A 34 -0.83 8.39 -20.20
CA ALA A 34 -1.47 9.66 -20.58
C ALA A 34 -0.86 10.87 -19.86
N GLU A 35 -0.38 10.68 -18.64
CA GLU A 35 0.32 11.70 -17.84
C GLU A 35 1.81 11.87 -18.23
N GLY A 36 2.35 11.03 -19.12
CA GLY A 36 3.77 11.05 -19.49
C GLY A 36 4.70 10.63 -18.34
N ARG A 37 4.23 9.76 -17.44
CA ARG A 37 4.97 9.29 -16.26
C ARG A 37 5.80 8.05 -16.57
N ASP A 38 6.69 8.18 -17.55
CA ASP A 38 7.60 7.10 -17.96
C ASP A 38 8.51 6.67 -16.80
N ASP A 39 8.83 7.58 -15.88
CA ASP A 39 9.57 7.30 -14.64
C ASP A 39 8.89 6.23 -13.78
N ILE A 40 7.55 6.22 -13.73
CA ILE A 40 6.78 5.20 -13.00
C ILE A 40 6.74 3.89 -13.79
N LEU A 41 6.51 3.97 -15.10
CA LEU A 41 6.40 2.81 -15.98
C LEU A 41 7.71 2.02 -16.02
N GLU A 42 8.84 2.71 -16.15
CA GLU A 42 10.17 2.08 -16.10
C GLU A 42 10.42 1.36 -14.78
N VAL A 43 9.98 1.92 -13.66
CA VAL A 43 10.12 1.26 -12.35
C VAL A 43 9.30 -0.03 -12.28
N LEU A 44 8.12 -0.07 -12.91
CA LEU A 44 7.30 -1.29 -12.99
C LEU A 44 7.89 -2.33 -13.95
N GLU A 45 8.45 -1.89 -15.07
CA GLU A 45 9.11 -2.77 -16.04
C GLU A 45 10.43 -3.35 -15.52
N ARG A 46 11.29 -2.53 -14.90
CA ARG A 46 12.53 -2.98 -14.25
C ARG A 46 12.26 -3.73 -12.95
N GLY A 47 11.21 -3.31 -12.26
CA GLY A 47 10.69 -3.92 -11.05
C GLY A 47 9.77 -5.10 -11.31
N GLN A 48 9.83 -5.74 -12.50
CA GLN A 48 9.12 -6.99 -12.84
C GLN A 48 9.38 -8.03 -11.76
N ALA A 49 8.62 -7.95 -10.69
CA ALA A 49 8.81 -8.80 -9.57
C ALA A 49 8.05 -10.08 -9.85
N PHE A 50 8.71 -11.21 -9.78
CA PHE A 50 8.03 -12.48 -9.93
C PHE A 50 7.72 -13.04 -8.55
N TRP A 51 6.61 -13.76 -8.47
CA TRP A 51 6.27 -14.49 -7.26
C TRP A 51 7.12 -15.76 -7.21
N GLU A 52 7.90 -15.91 -6.15
CA GLU A 52 8.53 -17.18 -5.77
C GLU A 52 7.88 -17.66 -4.48
N GLY A 53 6.87 -18.53 -4.61
CA GLY A 53 6.01 -18.92 -3.49
C GLY A 53 5.19 -17.74 -2.96
N ASP A 54 5.40 -17.37 -1.69
CA ASP A 54 4.74 -16.26 -1.01
C ASP A 54 5.54 -14.95 -1.03
N ARG A 55 6.67 -14.91 -1.76
CA ARG A 55 7.60 -13.78 -1.79
C ARG A 55 7.62 -13.12 -3.16
N LEU A 56 7.58 -11.78 -3.13
CA LEU A 56 7.74 -10.95 -4.31
C LEU A 56 9.24 -10.68 -4.53
N MET A 57 9.80 -11.20 -5.62
CA MET A 57 11.24 -11.21 -5.89
C MET A 57 11.59 -10.21 -6.98
N SER A 58 12.60 -9.36 -6.75
CA SER A 58 13.15 -8.50 -7.80
C SER A 58 13.81 -9.34 -8.89
N ARG A 59 13.38 -9.18 -10.14
CA ARG A 59 14.00 -9.87 -11.30
C ARG A 59 15.38 -9.33 -11.66
N GLU A 60 15.70 -8.11 -11.23
CA GLU A 60 16.99 -7.47 -11.46
C GLU A 60 18.07 -7.97 -10.49
N SER A 61 17.70 -8.21 -9.21
CA SER A 61 18.65 -8.62 -8.16
C SER A 61 18.50 -10.07 -7.68
N GLY A 62 17.39 -10.73 -7.99
CA GLY A 62 17.06 -12.06 -7.45
C GLY A 62 16.79 -12.05 -5.95
N THR A 63 16.58 -10.88 -5.33
CA THR A 63 16.33 -10.75 -3.89
C THR A 63 14.87 -10.36 -3.59
N PRO A 64 14.33 -10.69 -2.41
CA PRO A 64 12.99 -10.25 -2.02
C PRO A 64 12.89 -8.73 -2.05
N LEU A 65 11.83 -8.21 -2.66
CA LEU A 65 11.52 -6.79 -2.55
C LEU A 65 11.17 -6.48 -1.09
N ALA A 66 11.93 -5.55 -0.50
CA ALA A 66 11.70 -5.11 0.88
C ALA A 66 10.45 -4.20 1.02
N GLY A 67 9.86 -3.77 -0.10
CA GLY A 67 8.67 -2.94 -0.15
C GLY A 67 8.51 -2.19 -1.47
N CYS A 68 7.52 -1.28 -1.50
CA CYS A 68 7.21 -0.42 -2.64
C CYS A 68 8.42 0.41 -3.08
N ARG A 69 8.68 0.45 -4.39
CA ARG A 69 9.79 1.21 -4.99
C ARG A 69 9.63 2.73 -4.87
N PHE A 70 8.42 3.22 -4.65
CA PHE A 70 8.13 4.63 -4.43
C PHE A 70 8.09 5.04 -2.95
N PHE A 71 8.47 4.12 -2.06
CA PHE A 71 8.62 4.38 -0.62
C PHE A 71 9.88 5.20 -0.35
N ALA A 72 9.72 6.35 0.30
CA ALA A 72 10.81 7.26 0.63
C ALA A 72 10.71 7.80 2.07
N PHE A 73 11.80 8.38 2.56
CA PHE A 73 11.91 8.99 3.89
C PHE A 73 12.57 10.36 3.76
N ASP A 74 11.98 11.39 4.37
CA ASP A 74 12.45 12.79 4.27
C ASP A 74 13.37 13.21 5.43
N GLY A 75 13.68 12.30 6.36
CA GLY A 75 14.42 12.59 7.59
C GLY A 75 13.54 12.65 8.84
N GLU A 76 12.23 12.87 8.68
CA GLU A 76 11.26 12.89 9.78
C GLU A 76 10.15 11.86 9.59
N ARG A 77 9.62 11.72 8.37
CA ARG A 77 8.44 10.93 8.06
C ARG A 77 8.58 10.18 6.74
N TYR A 78 7.89 9.06 6.63
CA TYR A 78 7.82 8.33 5.37
C TYR A 78 6.83 9.01 4.41
N PHE A 79 7.07 8.86 3.11
CA PHE A 79 6.16 9.34 2.07
C PHE A 79 6.21 8.47 0.82
N CYS A 80 5.22 8.68 -0.04
CA CYS A 80 5.17 8.08 -1.37
C CYS A 80 5.64 9.12 -2.38
N ALA A 81 6.71 8.82 -3.12
CA ALA A 81 7.26 9.72 -4.14
C ALA A 81 6.26 10.04 -5.27
N ILE A 82 5.23 9.20 -5.45
CA ILE A 82 4.18 9.36 -6.47
C ILE A 82 2.81 9.62 -5.87
N HIS A 83 2.72 10.21 -4.67
CA HIS A 83 1.49 10.31 -3.88
C HIS A 83 0.26 10.77 -4.69
N GLU A 84 0.41 11.79 -5.54
CA GLU A 84 -0.67 12.38 -6.32
C GLU A 84 -1.23 11.43 -7.40
N THR A 85 -0.38 10.61 -8.02
CA THR A 85 -0.78 9.68 -9.10
C THR A 85 -0.69 8.21 -8.69
N ARG A 86 -0.60 7.94 -7.38
CA ARG A 86 -0.54 6.57 -6.83
C ARG A 86 -1.66 5.68 -7.37
N PRO A 87 -1.41 4.36 -7.49
CA PRO A 87 -2.40 3.45 -8.07
C PRO A 87 -3.68 3.41 -7.23
N ALA A 88 -4.77 2.95 -7.85
CA ALA A 88 -6.09 2.94 -7.23
C ALA A 88 -6.11 2.25 -5.86
N VAL A 89 -5.44 1.11 -5.72
CA VAL A 89 -5.30 0.37 -4.45
C VAL A 89 -4.71 1.22 -3.32
N CYS A 90 -3.77 2.10 -3.63
CA CYS A 90 -3.15 3.02 -2.66
C CYS A 90 -4.00 4.28 -2.42
N ARG A 91 -4.69 4.77 -3.45
CA ARG A 91 -5.54 5.97 -3.38
C ARG A 91 -6.81 5.72 -2.58
N LEU A 92 -7.40 4.53 -2.71
CA LEU A 92 -8.61 4.09 -2.01
C LEU A 92 -8.32 3.55 -0.60
N TYR A 93 -7.04 3.42 -0.23
CA TYR A 93 -6.66 2.95 1.09
C TYR A 93 -6.91 4.02 2.16
N GLU A 94 -7.90 3.79 3.01
CA GLU A 94 -8.21 4.67 4.14
C GLU A 94 -7.42 4.26 5.39
N PRO A 95 -6.87 5.21 6.16
CA PRO A 95 -6.22 4.90 7.43
C PRO A 95 -7.16 4.12 8.36
N GLY A 96 -6.69 2.99 8.90
CA GLY A 96 -7.47 2.10 9.78
C GLY A 96 -8.36 1.07 9.06
N SER A 97 -8.44 1.10 7.72
CA SER A 97 -9.29 0.17 6.93
C SER A 97 -8.82 -1.29 6.95
N SER A 98 -7.57 -1.56 7.29
CA SER A 98 -6.95 -2.89 7.23
C SER A 98 -5.96 -3.10 8.37
N GLU A 99 -5.74 -4.35 8.78
CA GLU A 99 -4.83 -4.75 9.86
C GLU A 99 -3.36 -4.32 9.65
N ILE A 100 -2.98 -3.99 8.41
CA ILE A 100 -1.66 -3.42 8.10
C ILE A 100 -1.52 -2.00 8.69
N CYS A 101 -2.61 -1.25 8.84
CA CYS A 101 -2.57 0.08 9.43
C CYS A 101 -2.42 -0.02 10.96
N PRO A 102 -1.46 0.70 11.58
CA PRO A 102 -1.38 0.74 13.04
C PRO A 102 -2.61 1.38 13.70
N GLN A 103 -3.39 2.17 12.95
CA GLN A 103 -4.65 2.75 13.42
C GLN A 103 -5.84 1.78 13.30
N HIS A 104 -5.62 0.55 12.83
CA HIS A 104 -6.67 -0.45 12.76
C HIS A 104 -7.05 -0.96 14.15
N SER A 105 -8.15 -0.45 14.68
CA SER A 105 -8.71 -0.95 15.94
C SER A 105 -9.51 -2.22 15.67
N ARG A 106 -9.07 -3.36 16.22
CA ARG A 106 -9.89 -4.60 16.30
C ARG A 106 -11.17 -4.42 17.15
N LEU A 107 -11.34 -3.27 17.80
CA LEU A 107 -12.40 -2.94 18.76
C LEU A 107 -13.81 -2.75 18.16
N GLY A 108 -14.01 -3.05 16.87
CA GLY A 108 -15.33 -3.02 16.21
C GLY A 108 -15.96 -4.39 15.97
N LYS A 109 -15.26 -5.51 16.22
CA LYS A 109 -15.85 -6.85 16.13
C LYS A 109 -16.19 -7.31 17.54
N GLU A 110 -17.43 -7.09 17.98
CA GLU A 110 -17.98 -7.85 19.09
C GLU A 110 -17.69 -9.33 18.84
N ASN A 111 -16.93 -9.96 19.73
CA ASN A 111 -16.63 -11.38 19.66
C ASN A 111 -17.93 -12.14 20.01
N PRO A 112 -18.63 -12.80 19.07
CA PRO A 112 -19.90 -13.47 19.39
C PRO A 112 -19.70 -14.68 20.30
N ARG A 113 -18.45 -15.08 20.60
CA ARG A 113 -18.13 -16.22 21.47
C ARG A 113 -17.98 -15.89 22.96
N LYS A 114 -18.36 -14.68 23.42
CA LYS A 114 -18.37 -14.34 24.86
C LYS A 114 -19.76 -14.36 25.52
N ARG A 115 -20.71 -15.11 24.95
CA ARG A 115 -21.93 -15.59 25.62
C ARG A 115 -21.88 -17.11 25.68
N ILE A 116 -21.56 -17.65 26.85
CA ILE A 116 -21.92 -18.96 27.45
C ILE A 116 -20.85 -19.20 28.53
N ARG A 117 -21.02 -18.53 29.66
CA ARG A 117 -20.73 -19.05 31.00
C ARG A 117 -21.86 -18.50 31.87
N GLY A 118 -22.98 -19.21 31.80
CA GLY A 118 -24.01 -19.26 32.82
C GLY A 118 -24.00 -20.67 33.36
#